data_AF-A0A9E2PD08-F1
#
_entry.id   AF-A0A9E2PD08-F1
#
_cell.length_a   1.000
_cell.length_b   1.000
_cell.length_c   1.000
_cell.angle_alpha   90.00
_cell.angle_beta   90.00
_cell.angle_gamma   90.00
#
_symmetry.space_group_name_H-M   'P 1'
#
loop_
_entity.id
_entity.type
_entity.pdbx_description
1 polymer ?
#
loop_
_entity_poly.entity_id
_entity_poly.type
_entity_poly.pdbx_seq_one_letter_code
_entity_poly.pdbx_strand_id
1 'polypeptide(L)'
;MIKNKNIEITTPEHPTTESLSSSDNPDATVDISNKTNSAEDLSYRIKFKNLLELTRSICHELSQPVTILLGYSEMMLSNMETNDPLYNKLNEINKQADKTDEIIRRMHRNVKYISEDNTSDSVIIGKI
;
A
#
# COMPACT_ATOMS: atom_id res chain seq x y z
N MET A 1 -36.00 4.38 -48.75
CA MET A 1 -35.03 5.49 -48.85
C MET A 1 -33.79 5.08 -48.07
N ILE A 2 -32.55 5.01 -48.57
CA ILE A 2 -31.90 5.27 -49.85
C ILE A 2 -30.69 4.32 -49.88
N LYS A 3 -30.52 3.57 -50.98
CA LYS A 3 -29.27 2.88 -51.37
C LYS A 3 -28.21 3.94 -51.69
N ASN A 4 -26.95 3.76 -51.31
CA ASN A 4 -25.76 4.37 -51.95
C ASN A 4 -24.50 3.91 -51.18
N LYS A 5 -23.34 3.58 -51.78
CA LYS A 5 -22.85 3.80 -53.15
C LYS A 5 -21.68 2.84 -53.42
N ASN A 6 -21.73 2.08 -54.51
CA ASN A 6 -20.55 1.49 -55.13
C ASN A 6 -19.84 2.59 -55.95
N ILE A 7 -18.51 2.63 -55.93
CA ILE A 7 -17.71 3.31 -56.96
C ILE A 7 -16.54 2.39 -57.35
N GLU A 8 -16.40 2.23 -58.65
CA GLU A 8 -15.55 1.29 -59.39
C GLU A 8 -14.06 1.70 -59.49
N ILE A 9 -13.20 0.66 -59.43
CA ILE A 9 -12.16 0.22 -60.39
C ILE A 9 -11.15 1.25 -60.94
N THR A 10 -9.85 0.92 -60.80
CA THR A 10 -8.84 1.00 -61.88
C THR A 10 -7.65 0.08 -61.59
N THR A 11 -7.35 -0.84 -62.50
CA THR A 11 -6.05 -1.49 -62.82
C THR A 11 -5.84 -1.34 -64.35
N PRO A 12 -4.68 -1.59 -65.01
CA PRO A 12 -3.45 -2.36 -64.64
C PRO A 12 -2.13 -1.57 -64.96
N GLU A 13 -0.88 -2.01 -64.75
CA GLU A 13 -0.09 -3.00 -65.53
C GLU A 13 1.32 -3.27 -64.89
N HIS A 14 1.92 -4.40 -65.27
CA HIS A 14 3.11 -5.15 -64.77
C HIS A 14 4.48 -4.67 -65.35
N PRO A 15 5.68 -5.05 -64.81
CA PRO A 15 6.33 -6.38 -65.04
C PRO A 15 7.07 -6.98 -63.80
N THR A 16 7.03 -8.31 -63.52
CA THR A 16 8.06 -9.36 -63.82
C THR A 16 9.51 -8.88 -63.59
N THR A 17 10.42 -9.49 -62.81
CA THR A 17 10.74 -10.84 -62.28
C THR A 17 11.64 -10.62 -61.04
N GLU A 18 11.59 -11.40 -59.97
CA GLU A 18 12.62 -12.41 -59.66
C GLU A 18 12.22 -13.27 -58.46
N SER A 19 12.66 -14.52 -58.54
CA SER A 19 12.31 -15.69 -57.74
C SER A 19 13.07 -15.85 -56.42
N LEU A 20 12.46 -16.67 -55.55
CA LEU A 20 13.07 -17.67 -54.65
C LEU A 20 13.35 -17.27 -53.18
N SER A 21 12.42 -17.63 -52.28
CA SER A 21 12.72 -18.56 -51.17
C SER A 21 11.43 -19.06 -50.47
N SER A 22 11.26 -20.39 -50.50
CA SER A 22 10.65 -21.27 -49.48
C SER A 22 10.66 -20.72 -48.05
N SER A 23 9.80 -21.07 -47.10
CA SER A 23 8.63 -21.95 -46.97
C SER A 23 8.19 -21.74 -45.51
N ASP A 24 6.88 -21.71 -45.26
CA ASP A 24 6.21 -22.09 -44.01
C ASP A 24 6.55 -21.35 -42.69
N ASN A 25 5.64 -20.46 -42.30
CA ASN A 25 5.27 -20.12 -40.91
C ASN A 25 4.82 -21.41 -40.16
N PRO A 26 4.77 -21.54 -38.81
CA PRO A 26 4.75 -20.49 -37.78
C PRO A 26 5.53 -20.81 -36.48
N ASP A 27 6.10 -19.84 -35.78
CA ASP A 27 6.31 -19.97 -34.33
C ASP A 27 6.05 -18.67 -33.60
N ALA A 28 4.79 -18.54 -33.19
CA ALA A 28 4.41 -17.68 -32.09
C ALA A 28 4.76 -18.42 -30.79
N THR A 29 5.97 -18.21 -30.27
CA THR A 29 6.23 -18.32 -28.84
C THR A 29 7.12 -17.15 -28.42
N VAL A 30 6.49 -15.98 -28.31
CA VAL A 30 6.93 -15.00 -27.32
C VAL A 30 6.71 -15.68 -25.96
N ASP A 31 7.72 -16.40 -25.49
CA ASP A 31 7.78 -16.90 -24.12
C ASP A 31 8.07 -15.71 -23.20
N ILE A 32 7.06 -14.85 -23.03
CA ILE A 32 6.92 -14.12 -21.77
C ILE A 32 6.54 -15.20 -20.78
N SER A 33 7.56 -15.84 -20.19
CA SER A 33 7.42 -16.80 -19.11
C SER A 33 6.78 -16.08 -17.93
N ASN A 34 5.46 -16.02 -17.99
CA ASN A 34 4.58 -15.55 -16.96
C ASN A 34 4.15 -16.82 -16.21
N LYS A 35 4.27 -16.76 -14.87
CA LYS A 35 3.47 -17.52 -13.89
C LYS A 35 4.08 -18.80 -13.30
N THR A 36 4.96 -18.64 -12.32
CA THR A 36 5.10 -19.61 -11.20
C THR A 36 5.31 -18.97 -9.82
N ASN A 37 4.69 -17.82 -9.53
CA ASN A 37 4.70 -17.24 -8.16
C ASN A 37 3.30 -17.22 -7.48
N SER A 38 2.34 -17.99 -7.98
CA SER A 38 0.91 -17.68 -7.77
C SER A 38 0.35 -17.95 -6.36
N ALA A 39 0.84 -18.95 -5.63
CA ALA A 39 0.22 -19.40 -4.37
C ALA A 39 1.00 -18.96 -3.13
N GLU A 40 2.32 -19.06 -3.17
CA GLU A 40 3.19 -18.64 -2.07
C GLU A 40 3.17 -17.12 -1.90
N ASP A 41 3.32 -16.34 -2.98
CA ASP A 41 3.22 -14.87 -2.91
C ASP A 41 1.85 -14.41 -2.40
N LEU A 42 0.77 -15.08 -2.82
CA LEU A 42 -0.57 -14.79 -2.33
C LEU A 42 -0.69 -15.08 -0.83
N SER A 43 -0.16 -16.22 -0.37
CA SER A 43 -0.10 -16.57 1.05
C SER A 43 0.69 -15.54 1.86
N TYR A 44 1.83 -15.09 1.36
CA TYR A 44 2.63 -14.02 1.98
C TYR A 44 1.86 -12.71 2.07
N ARG A 45 1.22 -12.26 0.98
CA ARG A 45 0.43 -11.02 0.96
C ARG A 45 -0.73 -11.06 1.93
N ILE A 46 -1.44 -12.19 2.03
CA ILE A 46 -2.55 -12.37 2.99
C ILE A 46 -2.03 -12.29 4.43
N LYS A 47 -0.96 -13.03 4.75
CA LYS A 47 -0.36 -13.02 6.10
C LYS A 47 0.09 -11.61 6.49
N PHE A 48 0.72 -10.89 5.57
CA PHE A 48 1.19 -9.54 5.82
C PHE A 48 0.02 -8.56 6.02
N LYS A 49 -1.02 -8.64 5.19
CA LYS A 49 -2.23 -7.82 5.35
C LYS A 49 -2.90 -8.08 6.71
N ASN A 50 -3.04 -9.34 7.11
CA ASN A 50 -3.62 -9.70 8.40
C ASN A 50 -2.79 -9.14 9.57
N LEU A 51 -1.46 -9.18 9.48
CA LEU A 51 -0.57 -8.58 10.48
C LEU A 51 -0.76 -7.06 10.59
N LEU A 52 -0.90 -6.36 9.46
CA LEU A 52 -1.17 -4.92 9.45
C LEU A 52 -2.54 -4.59 10.05
N GLU A 53 -3.57 -5.38 9.75
CA GLU A 53 -4.91 -5.21 10.33
C GLU A 53 -4.89 -5.43 11.84
N LEU A 54 -4.23 -6.49 12.31
CA LEU A 54 -4.06 -6.76 13.74
C LEU A 54 -3.29 -5.62 14.43
N THR A 55 -2.18 -5.18 13.84
CA THR A 55 -1.36 -4.11 14.42
C THR A 55 -2.14 -2.79 14.48
N ARG A 56 -2.95 -2.49 13.45
CA ARG A 56 -3.84 -1.33 13.45
C ARG A 56 -4.87 -1.41 14.58
N SER A 57 -5.47 -2.57 14.79
CA SER A 57 -6.42 -2.82 15.89
C SER A 57 -5.76 -2.57 17.24
N ILE A 58 -4.57 -3.15 17.47
CA ILE A 58 -3.81 -2.97 18.71
C ILE A 58 -3.47 -1.49 18.94
N CYS A 59 -3.06 -0.75 17.90
CA CYS A 59 -2.77 0.69 18.06
C CYS A 59 -4.03 1.49 18.47
N HIS A 60 -5.19 1.19 17.90
CA HIS A 60 -6.45 1.82 18.31
C HIS A 60 -6.84 1.45 19.75
N GLU A 61 -6.65 0.19 20.13
CA GLU A 61 -6.93 -0.29 21.48
C GLU A 61 -6.00 0.34 22.51
N LEU A 62 -4.71 0.47 22.22
CA LEU A 62 -3.72 1.14 23.09
C LEU A 62 -3.95 2.64 23.18
N SER A 63 -4.46 3.28 22.13
CA SER A 63 -4.75 4.72 22.15
C SER A 63 -5.79 5.08 23.22
N GLN A 64 -6.76 4.20 23.49
CA GLN A 64 -7.84 4.46 24.45
C GLN A 64 -7.35 4.62 25.90
N PRO A 65 -6.66 3.63 26.52
CA PRO A 65 -6.20 3.77 27.90
C PRO A 65 -5.18 4.90 28.05
N VAL A 66 -4.32 5.15 27.05
CA VAL A 66 -3.35 6.26 27.12
C VAL A 66 -4.04 7.62 27.08
N THR A 67 -5.06 7.79 26.24
CA THR A 67 -5.89 9.01 26.22
C THR A 67 -6.54 9.26 27.58
N ILE A 68 -7.03 8.20 28.22
CA ILE A 68 -7.64 8.28 29.57
C ILE A 68 -6.60 8.68 30.62
N LEU A 69 -5.40 8.07 30.59
CA LEU A 69 -4.30 8.40 31.51
C LEU A 69 -3.83 9.86 31.35
N LEU A 70 -3.71 10.32 30.11
CA LEU A 70 -3.35 11.70 29.81
C LEU A 70 -4.40 12.65 30.39
N GLY A 71 -5.69 12.44 30.05
CA GLY A 71 -6.77 13.29 30.55
C GLY A 71 -6.88 13.35 32.08
N TYR A 72 -6.82 12.20 32.77
CA TYR A 72 -6.86 12.21 34.23
C TYR A 72 -5.64 12.89 34.85
N SER A 73 -4.44 12.63 34.34
CA SER A 73 -3.23 13.25 34.88
C SER A 73 -3.19 14.77 34.65
N GLU A 74 -3.65 15.25 33.49
CA GLU A 74 -3.82 16.69 33.20
C GLU A 74 -4.83 17.35 34.14
N MET A 75 -5.98 16.71 34.36
CA MET A 75 -7.00 17.21 35.27
C MET A 75 -6.48 17.28 36.72
N MET A 76 -5.74 16.26 37.17
CA MET A 76 -5.16 16.25 38.51
C MET A 76 -4.07 17.32 38.66
N LEU A 77 -3.19 17.50 37.66
CA LEU A 77 -2.17 18.55 37.66
C LEU A 77 -2.77 19.94 37.68
N SER A 78 -3.87 20.16 36.95
CA SER A 78 -4.56 21.44 36.87
C SER A 78 -5.18 21.88 38.20
N ASN A 79 -5.44 20.93 39.11
CA ASN A 79 -6.04 21.17 40.43
C ASN A 79 -5.03 21.06 41.58
N MET A 80 -3.75 20.82 41.30
CA MET A 80 -2.71 20.58 42.31
C MET A 80 -1.76 21.77 42.41
N GLU A 81 -1.41 22.18 43.63
CA GLU A 81 -0.37 23.20 43.82
C GLU A 81 1.02 22.66 43.44
N THR A 82 1.86 23.50 42.85
CA THR A 82 3.21 23.10 42.40
C THR A 82 4.16 22.74 43.54
N ASN A 83 3.84 23.14 44.77
CA ASN A 83 4.58 22.80 45.98
C ASN A 83 4.17 21.44 46.57
N ASP A 84 3.11 20.81 46.03
CA ASP A 84 2.62 19.52 46.52
C ASP A 84 3.72 18.45 46.35
N PRO A 85 4.03 17.66 47.38
CA PRO A 85 5.05 16.60 47.30
C PRO A 85 4.84 15.59 46.16
N LEU A 86 3.60 15.42 45.69
CA LEU A 86 3.22 14.52 44.61
C LEU A 86 3.24 15.20 43.24
N TYR A 87 3.30 16.53 43.15
CA TYR A 87 3.24 17.27 41.89
C TYR A 87 4.25 16.76 40.87
N ASN A 88 5.51 16.62 41.28
CA ASN A 88 6.58 16.14 40.39
C ASN A 88 6.35 14.70 39.92
N LYS A 89 5.78 13.83 40.77
CA LYS A 89 5.49 12.44 40.41
C LYS A 89 4.34 12.37 39.41
N LEU A 90 3.29 13.14 39.64
CA LEU A 90 2.14 13.20 38.75
C LEU A 90 2.51 13.83 37.39
N ASN A 91 3.35 14.87 37.40
CA ASN A 91 3.88 15.48 36.18
C ASN A 91 4.71 14.48 35.37
N GLU A 92 5.51 13.65 36.04
CA GLU A 92 6.25 12.59 35.35
C GLU A 92 5.32 11.54 34.74
N ILE A 93 4.27 11.12 35.43
CA ILE A 93 3.25 10.21 34.88
C ILE A 93 2.59 10.81 33.64
N ASN A 94 2.22 12.09 33.68
CA ASN A 94 1.63 12.80 32.55
C ASN A 94 2.57 12.81 31.33
N LYS A 95 3.85 13.14 31.53
CA LYS A 95 4.88 13.11 30.48
C LYS A 95 5.07 11.72 29.87
N GLN A 96 5.03 10.67 30.69
CA GLN A 96 5.14 9.31 30.18
C GLN A 96 3.90 8.88 29.40
N ALA A 97 2.69 9.32 29.80
CA ALA A 97 1.48 9.10 29.04
C ALA A 97 1.55 9.80 27.67
N ASP A 98 1.96 11.07 27.63
CA ASP A 98 2.14 11.83 26.39
C ASP A 98 3.17 11.19 25.44
N LYS A 99 4.32 10.78 25.97
CA LYS A 99 5.34 10.05 25.19
C LYS A 99 4.82 8.72 24.64
N THR A 100 4.03 8.00 25.42
CA THR A 100 3.44 6.73 25.00
C THR A 100 2.45 6.94 23.85
N ASP A 101 1.64 7.98 23.95
CA ASP A 101 0.72 8.38 22.89
C ASP A 101 1.49 8.77 21.60
N GLU A 102 2.59 9.51 21.71
CA GLU A 102 3.43 9.84 20.54
C GLU A 102 3.95 8.57 19.84
N ILE A 103 4.39 7.56 20.60
CA ILE A 103 4.83 6.27 20.09
C ILE A 103 3.69 5.55 19.36
N ILE A 104 2.49 5.51 19.95
CA ILE A 104 1.31 4.89 19.34
C ILE A 104 0.94 5.60 18.03
N ARG A 105 0.97 6.94 17.99
CA ARG A 105 0.72 7.73 16.76
C ARG A 105 1.78 7.45 15.69
N ARG A 106 3.05 7.29 16.06
CA ARG A 106 4.11 6.88 15.14
C ARG A 106 3.84 5.48 14.58
N MET A 107 3.42 4.52 15.40
CA MET A 107 3.04 3.19 14.94
C MET A 107 1.85 3.25 13.96
N HIS A 108 0.81 4.02 14.28
CA HIS A 108 -0.33 4.24 13.38
C HIS A 108 0.09 4.74 12.00
N ARG A 109 0.99 5.73 11.94
CA ARG A 109 1.50 6.28 10.66
C ARG A 109 2.25 5.23 9.84
N ASN A 110 3.10 4.42 10.48
CA ASN A 110 3.84 3.36 9.79
C ASN A 110 2.89 2.29 9.24
N VAL A 111 1.94 1.82 10.03
CA VAL A 111 0.94 0.82 9.58
C VAL A 111 0.08 1.36 8.44
N LYS A 112 -0.34 2.63 8.53
CA LYS A 112 -1.13 3.30 7.48
C LYS A 112 -0.33 3.40 6.18
N TYR A 113 0.89 3.92 6.24
CA TYR A 113 1.79 4.06 5.09
C TYR A 113 1.98 2.73 4.36
N ILE A 114 2.30 1.66 5.11
CA ILE A 114 2.50 0.33 4.54
C ILE A 114 1.20 -0.18 3.87
N SER A 115 0.03 0.04 4.48
CA SER A 115 -1.24 -0.40 3.89
C SER A 115 -1.64 0.36 2.62
N GLU A 116 -1.22 1.61 2.47
CA GLU A 116 -1.49 2.44 1.29
C GLU A 116 -0.51 2.15 0.14
N ASP A 117 0.75 1.86 0.45
CA ASP A 117 1.78 1.49 -0.54
C ASP A 117 1.44 0.17 -1.28
N ASN A 118 0.74 -0.75 -0.62
CA ASN A 118 0.29 -2.01 -1.24
C ASN A 118 -0.90 -1.84 -2.22
N THR A 119 -1.41 -0.63 -2.44
CA THR A 119 -2.41 -0.33 -3.48
C THR A 119 -1.81 0.28 -4.74
N SER A 120 -0.51 0.60 -4.73
CA SER A 120 0.23 1.01 -5.91
C SER A 120 1.16 -0.12 -6.31
N ASP A 121 0.98 -0.66 -7.51
CA ASP A 121 1.77 -1.73 -8.14
C ASP A 121 3.23 -1.33 -8.44
N SER A 122 3.84 -0.46 -7.64
CA SER A 122 5.18 0.07 -7.85
C SER A 122 6.13 -0.43 -6.78
N VAL A 123 6.77 -1.56 -7.11
CA VAL A 123 8.09 -2.01 -6.67
C VAL A 123 8.90 -0.92 -5.93
N ILE A 124 9.01 -1.04 -4.61
CA ILE A 124 10.15 -0.50 -3.87
C ILE A 124 10.79 -1.66 -3.12
N ILE A 125 11.66 -2.37 -3.83
CA ILE A 125 12.68 -3.20 -3.19
C ILE A 125 13.63 -2.28 -2.44
N GLY A 126 13.96 -2.69 -1.21
CA GLY A 126 14.68 -1.93 -0.21
C GLY A 126 15.89 -1.16 -0.72
N LYS A 127 15.95 0.10 -0.29
CA LYS A 127 17.19 0.84 -0.12
C LYS A 127 17.32 1.19 1.35
N ILE A 128 17.95 0.31 2.12
CA ILE A 128 18.80 0.64 3.26
C ILE A 128 19.96 -0.35 3.23
#